data_AF-A0ABD3MMI0-F1
#
_entry.id   AF-A0ABD3MMI0-F1
#
_cell.length_a   1.000
_cell.length_b   1.000
_cell.length_c   1.000
_cell.angle_alpha   90.00
_cell.angle_beta   90.00
_cell.angle_gamma   90.00
#
_symmetry.space_group_name_H-M   'P 1'
#
loop_
_entity.id
_entity.type
_entity.pdbx_description
1 polymer ?
#
loop_
_entity_poly.entity_id
_entity_poly.type
_entity_poly.pdbx_seq_one_letter_code
_entity_poly.pdbx_strand_id
1 'polypeptide(L)'
;MASRNCLRVAYLLMLSLALASFIPSPALGFKFKCSGCRQMASSSHRASALASTPRVRVLPSSNTLLMSMTSNQPRDEFLYKCLISPLIALTPSVAHAFDGGVGGLGKTRPQTGVVFRDPEEAAAMTTQSKIGNVNYELLAPDGSPVFLSFFAPWPLSKSAAGIESRDISGGYESTFVQVAELPKGVSLDNVKPAIISQTVFGSTGKFGMYGSPTDVKIKKTEESATGAAIYQASFTTLTPAMRESERQAYISANVVGNGLFLLVTSTTAARFRKLDVLKQVADSFSAVPAPKSSLNRQK
;
A
#
# COMPACT_ATOMS: atom_id res chain seq x y z
N MET A 1 51.97 -4.18 37.97
CA MET A 1 51.09 -4.17 36.78
C MET A 1 49.72 -3.64 37.18
N ALA A 2 49.48 -2.33 37.06
CA ALA A 2 48.16 -1.70 37.17
C ALA A 2 48.29 -0.22 36.78
N SER A 3 48.01 0.13 35.53
CA SER A 3 47.74 1.51 35.09
C SER A 3 47.35 1.49 33.61
N ARG A 4 46.05 1.64 33.31
CA ARG A 4 45.53 2.06 31.99
C ARG A 4 44.02 2.29 31.85
N ASN A 5 43.27 2.54 32.94
CA ASN A 5 41.80 2.71 32.86
C ASN A 5 41.23 4.08 33.27
N CYS A 6 42.05 5.14 33.38
CA CYS A 6 41.54 6.46 33.79
C CYS A 6 41.29 7.49 32.66
N LEU A 7 41.50 7.16 31.38
CA LEU A 7 41.50 8.17 30.30
C LEU A 7 40.29 8.20 29.36
N ARG A 8 39.25 7.36 29.55
CA ARG A 8 38.09 7.34 28.63
C ARG A 8 36.81 8.02 29.13
N VAL A 9 36.77 8.49 30.38
CA VAL A 9 35.57 9.12 30.96
C VAL A 9 35.53 10.64 30.73
N ALA A 10 36.63 11.27 30.32
CA ALA A 10 36.71 12.73 30.16
C ALA A 10 36.18 13.26 28.81
N TYR A 11 35.99 12.42 27.78
CA TYR A 11 35.58 12.87 26.44
C TYR A 11 34.05 12.87 26.21
N LEU A 12 33.26 12.26 27.11
CA LEU A 12 31.82 12.10 26.93
C LEU A 12 30.97 13.17 27.66
N LEU A 13 31.59 14.09 28.39
CA LEU A 13 30.89 15.18 29.08
C LEU A 13 30.99 16.56 28.41
N MET A 14 31.79 16.70 27.34
CA MET A 14 32.04 17.99 26.66
C MET A 14 31.27 18.19 25.36
N LEU A 15 30.32 17.30 25.00
CA LEU A 15 29.49 17.43 23.79
C LEU A 15 27.99 17.59 24.09
N SER A 16 27.62 17.92 25.33
CA SER A 16 26.23 18.14 25.78
C SER A 16 25.91 19.62 26.07
N LEU A 17 26.83 20.55 25.79
CA LEU A 17 26.71 21.97 26.09
C LEU A 17 27.04 22.84 24.87
N ALA A 18 26.31 22.65 23.78
CA ALA A 18 26.29 23.61 22.67
C ALA A 18 25.02 23.41 21.83
N LEU A 19 23.92 24.04 22.24
CA LEU A 19 22.78 24.54 21.43
C LEU A 19 21.54 24.71 22.31
N ALA A 20 21.66 25.56 23.34
CA ALA A 20 20.55 26.04 24.14
C ALA A 20 20.68 27.56 24.31
N SER A 21 20.35 28.31 23.25
CA SER A 21 20.10 29.75 23.33
C SER A 21 19.75 30.29 21.94
N PHE A 22 18.47 30.60 21.70
CA PHE A 22 18.04 31.83 21.02
C PHE A 22 16.50 31.89 21.04
N ILE A 23 15.97 32.55 22.07
CA ILE A 23 14.62 33.12 22.09
C ILE A 23 14.81 34.63 21.88
N PRO A 24 14.05 35.22 20.94
CA PRO A 24 13.38 36.46 21.32
C PRO A 24 11.92 36.47 20.85
N SER A 25 11.02 36.70 21.81
CA SER A 25 9.71 37.29 21.58
C SER A 25 9.87 38.82 21.75
N PRO A 26 9.17 39.66 20.96
CA PRO A 26 7.98 40.25 21.57
C PRO A 26 6.79 40.51 20.63
N ALA A 27 5.63 40.49 21.28
CA ALA A 27 4.35 41.16 21.04
C ALA A 27 4.17 42.05 19.80
N LEU A 28 3.05 41.84 19.08
CA LEU A 28 2.14 42.91 18.67
C LEU A 28 0.78 42.33 18.26
N GLY A 29 -0.27 42.80 18.93
CA GLY A 29 -1.64 42.41 18.67
C GLY A 29 -2.20 43.08 17.42
N PHE A 30 -3.12 42.37 16.76
CA PHE A 30 -4.11 43.00 15.88
C PHE A 30 -5.45 42.30 16.05
N LYS A 31 -6.37 43.00 16.71
CA LYS A 31 -7.82 42.79 16.60
C LYS A 31 -8.24 43.32 15.23
N PHE A 32 -8.96 42.52 14.45
CA PHE A 32 -9.89 43.06 13.46
C PHE A 32 -11.29 42.46 13.63
N LYS A 33 -12.23 43.34 13.35
CA LYS A 33 -13.62 43.39 13.81
C LYS A 33 -14.56 42.89 12.71
N CYS A 34 -15.74 42.49 13.15
CA CYS A 34 -16.91 42.04 12.40
C CYS A 34 -17.28 42.86 11.14
N SER A 35 -18.04 42.19 10.27
CA SER A 35 -19.21 42.60 9.45
C SER A 35 -19.04 41.97 8.06
N GLY A 36 -19.99 41.25 7.48
CA GLY A 36 -21.43 41.47 7.42
C GLY A 36 -21.79 41.61 5.93
N CYS A 37 -22.88 40.94 5.53
CA CYS A 37 -23.67 41.25 4.33
C CYS A 37 -23.06 40.92 2.94
N ARG A 38 -23.62 39.93 2.23
CA ARG A 38 -24.57 40.18 1.13
C ARG A 38 -25.08 38.89 0.50
N GLN A 39 -26.41 38.79 0.46
CA GLN A 39 -27.15 38.09 -0.58
C GLN A 39 -26.74 38.65 -1.95
N MET A 40 -26.66 37.78 -2.96
CA MET A 40 -27.26 38.05 -4.26
C MET A 40 -27.78 36.75 -4.85
N ALA A 41 -29.09 36.75 -5.09
CA ALA A 41 -29.75 35.89 -6.03
C ALA A 41 -29.24 36.18 -7.45
N SER A 42 -29.14 35.15 -8.28
CA SER A 42 -29.24 35.31 -9.72
C SER A 42 -30.05 34.15 -10.29
N SER A 43 -31.16 34.55 -10.87
CA SER A 43 -32.12 33.86 -11.70
C SER A 43 -31.54 33.27 -12.99
N SER A 44 -32.37 32.44 -13.64
CA SER A 44 -32.35 32.06 -15.07
C SER A 44 -31.48 30.83 -15.36
N HIS A 45 -31.94 29.73 -15.96
CA HIS A 45 -32.96 29.57 -17.00
C HIS A 45 -33.75 28.26 -16.84
N ARG A 46 -35.07 28.33 -17.07
CA ARG A 46 -35.87 27.18 -17.53
C ARG A 46 -35.47 26.88 -18.98
N ALA A 47 -35.03 25.65 -19.24
CA ALA A 47 -35.07 25.06 -20.57
C ALA A 47 -35.64 23.64 -20.43
N SER A 48 -36.88 23.48 -20.88
CA SER A 48 -37.48 22.19 -21.19
C SER A 48 -36.80 21.61 -22.43
N ALA A 49 -36.34 20.37 -22.35
CA ALA A 49 -36.07 19.56 -23.53
C ALA A 49 -36.46 18.10 -23.29
N LEU A 50 -37.19 17.58 -24.26
CA LEU A 50 -37.73 16.25 -24.40
C LEU A 50 -36.66 15.15 -24.27
N ALA A 51 -37.09 14.08 -23.61
CA ALA A 51 -36.86 12.66 -23.93
C ALA A 51 -35.75 12.31 -24.95
N SER A 52 -34.74 11.59 -24.47
CA SER A 52 -34.28 10.35 -25.12
C SER A 52 -33.42 9.55 -24.14
N THR A 53 -33.83 8.33 -23.85
CA THR A 53 -33.08 7.31 -23.12
C THR A 53 -32.01 6.68 -24.02
N PRO A 54 -30.71 6.71 -23.65
CA PRO A 54 -29.76 5.74 -24.15
C PRO A 54 -29.52 4.67 -23.09
N ARG A 55 -29.92 3.46 -23.45
CA ARG A 55 -29.63 2.20 -22.76
C ARG A 55 -28.11 1.96 -22.86
N VAL A 56 -27.36 2.24 -21.80
CA VAL A 56 -25.93 1.90 -21.72
C VAL A 56 -25.81 0.38 -21.62
N ARG A 57 -25.52 -0.27 -22.76
CA ARG A 57 -25.05 -1.65 -22.79
C ARG A 57 -23.57 -1.66 -22.41
N VAL A 58 -23.28 -2.40 -21.34
CA VAL A 58 -21.94 -2.85 -20.97
C VAL A 58 -21.42 -3.74 -22.10
N LEU A 59 -20.33 -3.35 -22.75
CA LEU A 59 -19.54 -4.24 -23.61
C LEU A 59 -18.38 -4.77 -22.76
N PRO A 60 -18.25 -6.08 -22.52
CA PRO A 60 -17.00 -6.64 -22.06
C PRO A 60 -15.97 -6.51 -23.18
N SER A 61 -14.82 -5.93 -22.86
CA SER A 61 -13.63 -5.90 -23.71
C SER A 61 -13.07 -7.31 -23.84
N SER A 62 -13.55 -8.04 -24.85
CA SER A 62 -12.90 -9.25 -25.34
C SER A 62 -12.06 -8.88 -26.55
N ASN A 63 -10.78 -9.27 -26.52
CA ASN A 63 -9.85 -9.23 -27.65
C ASN A 63 -10.54 -9.81 -28.89
N THR A 64 -11.03 -8.92 -29.76
CA THR A 64 -11.65 -9.32 -31.01
C THR A 64 -10.53 -9.45 -32.02
N LEU A 65 -10.02 -10.67 -32.18
CA LEU A 65 -9.15 -11.03 -33.30
C LEU A 65 -10.00 -10.92 -34.57
N LEU A 66 -9.87 -9.80 -35.26
CA LEU A 66 -10.61 -9.50 -36.48
C LEU A 66 -10.01 -10.38 -37.60
N MET A 67 -10.57 -11.57 -37.81
CA MET A 67 -10.24 -12.37 -38.99
C MET A 67 -10.82 -11.65 -40.22
N SER A 68 -9.94 -11.05 -41.01
CA SER A 68 -10.27 -10.50 -42.32
C SER A 68 -10.74 -11.63 -43.23
N MET A 69 -12.05 -11.72 -43.45
CA MET A 69 -12.69 -12.69 -44.34
C MET A 69 -12.81 -12.07 -45.74
N THR A 70 -11.94 -12.47 -46.67
CA THR A 70 -12.09 -12.14 -48.10
C THR A 70 -13.15 -13.05 -48.72
N SER A 71 -14.15 -12.48 -49.42
CA SER A 71 -15.43 -13.14 -49.77
C SER A 71 -15.39 -14.18 -50.89
N ASN A 72 -14.27 -14.88 -51.11
CA ASN A 72 -14.12 -15.84 -52.21
C ASN A 72 -13.39 -17.13 -51.79
N GLN A 73 -13.62 -17.61 -50.57
CA GLN A 73 -13.08 -18.88 -50.11
C GLN A 73 -14.10 -20.02 -50.37
N PRO A 74 -13.66 -21.16 -50.93
CA PRO A 74 -14.52 -22.31 -51.12
C PRO A 74 -14.95 -22.90 -49.77
N ARG A 75 -16.15 -23.47 -49.73
CA ARG A 75 -16.89 -23.82 -48.50
C ARG A 75 -16.19 -24.87 -47.64
N ASP A 76 -15.38 -25.72 -48.25
CA ASP A 76 -14.56 -26.74 -47.61
C ASP A 76 -13.40 -26.12 -46.80
N GLU A 77 -12.77 -25.08 -47.31
CA GLU A 77 -11.68 -24.37 -46.62
C GLU A 77 -12.20 -23.61 -45.39
N PHE A 78 -13.42 -23.07 -45.46
CA PHE A 78 -14.11 -22.45 -44.32
C PHE A 78 -14.36 -23.45 -43.19
N LEU A 79 -14.89 -24.64 -43.53
CA LEU A 79 -15.19 -25.67 -42.54
C LEU A 79 -13.90 -26.21 -41.90
N TYR A 80 -12.82 -26.34 -42.66
CA TYR A 80 -11.52 -26.77 -42.13
C TYR A 80 -10.94 -25.75 -41.13
N LYS A 81 -11.06 -24.45 -41.41
CA LYS A 81 -10.61 -23.37 -40.51
C LYS A 81 -11.46 -23.22 -39.26
N CYS A 82 -12.77 -23.50 -39.32
CA CYS A 82 -13.64 -23.54 -38.14
C CYS A 82 -13.38 -24.75 -37.24
N LEU A 83 -12.93 -25.87 -37.80
CA LEU A 83 -12.67 -27.10 -37.03
C LEU A 83 -11.23 -27.18 -36.48
N ILE A 84 -10.27 -26.43 -37.05
CA ILE A 84 -8.83 -26.56 -36.74
C ILE A 84 -8.21 -25.21 -36.30
N SER A 85 -8.89 -24.50 -35.40
CA SER A 85 -8.29 -23.35 -34.68
C SER A 85 -9.01 -23.07 -33.36
N PRO A 86 -8.27 -22.84 -32.27
CA PRO A 86 -7.32 -23.79 -31.71
C PRO A 86 -7.81 -24.26 -30.33
N LEU A 87 -7.25 -25.39 -29.92
CA LEU A 87 -7.06 -25.80 -28.53
C LEU A 87 -6.20 -24.76 -27.77
N ILE A 88 -6.61 -23.49 -27.73
CA ILE A 88 -6.06 -22.50 -26.79
C ILE A 88 -6.72 -22.82 -25.47
N ALA A 89 -5.91 -23.40 -24.60
CA ALA A 89 -6.22 -23.76 -23.24
C ALA A 89 -7.10 -22.69 -22.57
N LEU A 90 -8.37 -23.04 -22.37
CA LEU A 90 -9.17 -22.52 -21.27
C LEU A 90 -8.52 -23.05 -19.98
N THR A 91 -7.36 -22.50 -19.61
CA THR A 91 -6.96 -22.58 -18.20
C THR A 91 -7.99 -21.76 -17.45
N PRO A 92 -8.80 -22.34 -16.55
CA PRO A 92 -9.67 -21.55 -15.72
C PRO A 92 -8.78 -20.56 -14.97
N SER A 93 -8.94 -19.26 -15.26
CA SER A 93 -8.48 -18.23 -14.33
C SER A 93 -9.19 -18.56 -13.02
N VAL A 94 -8.43 -18.84 -11.97
CA VAL A 94 -8.97 -19.13 -10.65
C VAL A 94 -9.81 -17.91 -10.26
N ALA A 95 -11.13 -18.03 -10.38
CA ALA A 95 -12.04 -17.03 -9.86
C ALA A 95 -11.98 -17.20 -8.36
N HIS A 96 -11.23 -16.32 -7.68
CA HIS A 96 -11.31 -16.21 -6.23
C HIS A 96 -12.74 -15.78 -5.91
N ALA A 97 -13.58 -16.76 -5.57
CA ALA A 97 -14.95 -16.53 -5.17
C ALA A 97 -14.96 -15.58 -3.98
N PHE A 98 -15.81 -14.57 -4.09
CA PHE A 98 -16.03 -13.55 -3.08
C PHE A 98 -16.52 -14.21 -1.79
N ASP A 99 -15.69 -14.23 -0.75
CA ASP A 99 -16.07 -14.74 0.57
C ASP A 99 -16.88 -13.69 1.34
N GLY A 100 -17.98 -13.25 0.73
CA GLY A 100 -18.90 -12.25 1.27
C GLY A 100 -20.32 -12.69 1.02
N GLY A 101 -20.90 -13.38 2.00
CA GLY A 101 -22.28 -13.87 1.96
C GLY A 101 -23.30 -12.76 1.74
N VAL A 102 -24.39 -13.11 1.05
CA VAL A 102 -25.53 -12.26 0.74
C VAL A 102 -26.34 -11.95 2.01
N GLY A 103 -25.97 -10.90 2.74
CA GLY A 103 -26.75 -10.47 3.92
C GLY A 103 -26.08 -9.48 4.87
N GLY A 104 -24.77 -9.27 4.75
CA GLY A 104 -24.07 -8.18 5.43
C GLY A 104 -23.11 -7.55 4.43
N LEU A 105 -23.28 -6.25 4.15
CA LEU A 105 -22.47 -5.43 3.25
C LEU A 105 -21.06 -6.04 3.03
N GLY A 106 -20.88 -6.69 1.87
CA GLY A 106 -19.73 -7.53 1.54
C GLY A 106 -18.41 -6.76 1.52
N LYS A 107 -17.86 -6.49 2.70
CA LYS A 107 -16.51 -5.96 2.85
C LYS A 107 -15.55 -7.12 2.64
N THR A 108 -15.11 -7.32 1.40
CA THR A 108 -14.03 -8.27 1.11
C THR A 108 -12.83 -7.89 1.97
N ARG A 109 -12.38 -8.83 2.80
CA ARG A 109 -11.17 -8.61 3.59
C ARG A 109 -9.98 -8.52 2.63
N PRO A 110 -9.13 -7.49 2.72
CA PRO A 110 -7.97 -7.41 1.85
C PRO A 110 -7.01 -8.55 2.16
N GLN A 111 -6.45 -9.15 1.11
CA GLN A 111 -5.48 -10.22 1.22
C GLN A 111 -4.09 -9.61 1.37
N THR A 112 -3.62 -9.47 2.62
CA THR A 112 -2.32 -8.85 2.90
C THR A 112 -1.13 -9.80 2.80
N GLY A 113 -1.36 -11.11 2.75
CA GLY A 113 -0.29 -12.12 2.73
C GLY A 113 0.54 -12.21 4.02
N VAL A 114 0.22 -11.40 5.04
CA VAL A 114 0.93 -11.40 6.32
C VAL A 114 0.58 -12.66 7.09
N VAL A 115 1.59 -13.47 7.41
CA VAL A 115 1.47 -14.63 8.28
C VAL A 115 2.40 -14.42 9.47
N PHE A 116 1.82 -14.29 10.66
CA PHE A 116 2.60 -14.20 11.90
C PHE A 116 3.20 -15.56 12.22
N ARG A 117 4.42 -15.56 12.76
CA ARG A 117 5.06 -16.79 13.22
C ARG A 117 4.25 -17.47 14.33
N ASP A 118 3.85 -16.69 15.33
CA ASP A 118 3.10 -17.12 16.49
C ASP A 118 1.78 -16.31 16.57
N PRO A 119 0.67 -16.83 16.02
CA PRO A 119 -0.55 -16.06 15.83
C PRO A 119 -1.26 -15.69 17.14
N GLU A 120 -1.14 -16.52 18.18
CA GLU A 120 -1.71 -16.25 19.51
C GLU A 120 -0.98 -15.08 20.21
N GLU A 121 0.35 -15.06 20.14
CA GLU A 121 1.16 -13.98 20.67
C GLU A 121 0.94 -12.68 19.86
N ALA A 122 0.90 -12.77 18.54
CA ALA A 122 0.63 -11.62 17.68
C ALA A 122 -0.77 -10.99 17.93
N ALA A 123 -1.77 -11.82 18.25
CA ALA A 123 -3.10 -11.34 18.62
C ALA A 123 -3.13 -10.70 20.02
N ALA A 124 -2.31 -11.20 20.95
CA ALA A 124 -2.19 -10.67 22.30
C ALA A 124 -1.33 -9.39 22.37
N MET A 125 -0.36 -9.24 21.46
CA MET A 125 0.67 -8.20 21.51
C MET A 125 0.68 -7.35 20.23
N THR A 126 -0.12 -6.29 20.22
CA THR A 126 0.10 -5.17 19.28
C THR A 126 1.26 -4.32 19.82
N THR A 127 2.49 -4.72 19.53
CA THR A 127 3.72 -4.12 20.10
C THR A 127 4.15 -2.90 19.29
N GLN A 128 3.56 -1.75 19.63
CA GLN A 128 4.10 -0.45 19.26
C GLN A 128 4.74 0.21 20.49
N SER A 129 5.99 0.64 20.35
CA SER A 129 6.68 1.39 21.41
C SER A 129 6.09 2.80 21.57
N LYS A 130 6.38 3.46 22.70
CA LYS A 130 5.96 4.87 22.93
C LYS A 130 6.47 5.85 21.86
N ILE A 131 7.58 5.51 21.21
CA ILE A 131 8.18 6.30 20.14
C ILE A 131 7.74 5.85 18.75
N GLY A 132 6.75 4.95 18.63
CA GLY A 132 6.18 4.56 17.35
C GLY A 132 6.86 3.38 16.63
N ASN A 133 7.94 2.81 17.16
CA ASN A 133 8.55 1.61 16.55
C ASN A 133 7.63 0.39 16.67
N VAL A 134 7.56 -0.37 15.58
CA VAL A 134 6.76 -1.58 15.40
C VAL A 134 7.70 -2.72 15.00
N ASN A 135 7.57 -3.88 15.65
CA ASN A 135 8.36 -5.06 15.35
C ASN A 135 7.48 -6.31 15.34
N TYR A 136 7.68 -7.19 14.37
CA TYR A 136 6.96 -8.46 14.26
C TYR A 136 7.85 -9.58 13.71
N GLU A 137 7.62 -10.80 14.18
CA GLU A 137 8.11 -12.02 13.54
C GLU A 137 7.05 -12.60 12.61
N LEU A 138 7.40 -12.71 11.33
CA LEU A 138 6.54 -13.21 10.27
C LEU A 138 7.12 -14.48 9.65
N LEU A 139 6.30 -15.19 8.88
CA LEU A 139 6.74 -16.22 7.96
C LEU A 139 6.74 -15.67 6.55
N ALA A 140 7.84 -15.85 5.83
CA ALA A 140 7.88 -15.69 4.38
C ALA A 140 7.02 -16.79 3.71
N PRO A 141 6.64 -16.62 2.42
CA PRO A 141 5.86 -17.62 1.70
C PRO A 141 6.51 -19.01 1.64
N ASP A 142 7.84 -19.11 1.70
CA ASP A 142 8.59 -20.37 1.82
C ASP A 142 8.62 -20.96 3.25
N GLY A 143 7.97 -20.31 4.22
CA GLY A 143 7.94 -20.68 5.63
C GLY A 143 9.18 -20.27 6.43
N SER A 144 10.14 -19.56 5.83
CA SER A 144 11.29 -19.03 6.55
C SER A 144 10.88 -17.89 7.50
N PRO A 145 11.46 -17.81 8.71
CA PRO A 145 11.12 -16.75 9.65
C PRO A 145 11.79 -15.43 9.23
N VAL A 146 11.03 -14.35 9.32
CA VAL A 146 11.45 -12.99 8.95
C VAL A 146 11.17 -12.06 10.11
N PHE A 147 12.18 -11.27 10.48
CA PHE A 147 12.02 -10.19 11.44
C PHE A 147 11.73 -8.89 10.67
N LEU A 148 10.57 -8.30 10.95
CA LEU A 148 10.09 -7.08 10.31
C LEU A 148 10.08 -5.94 11.33
N SER A 149 10.63 -4.79 10.96
CA SER A 149 10.63 -3.58 11.77
C SER A 149 10.38 -2.32 10.95
N PHE A 150 9.68 -1.36 11.55
CA PHE A 150 9.50 -0.01 11.00
C PHE A 150 9.04 0.96 12.09
N PHE A 151 9.12 2.25 11.79
CA PHE A 151 8.52 3.31 12.59
C PHE A 151 7.14 3.68 12.03
N ALA A 152 6.17 3.86 12.91
CA ALA A 152 4.85 4.39 12.60
C ALA A 152 4.44 5.45 13.63
N PRO A 153 4.16 6.70 13.22
CA PRO A 153 3.75 7.77 14.14
C PRO A 153 2.29 7.63 14.60
N TRP A 154 1.49 6.85 13.89
CA TRP A 154 0.07 6.65 14.21
C TRP A 154 -0.14 5.34 14.96
N PRO A 155 -1.20 5.23 15.77
CA PRO A 155 -1.48 4.01 16.52
C PRO A 155 -1.71 2.82 15.57
N LEU A 156 -1.20 1.65 15.97
CA LEU A 156 -1.55 0.39 15.34
C LEU A 156 -3.06 0.11 15.51
N SER A 157 -3.69 -0.23 14.41
CA SER A 157 -5.07 -0.69 14.38
C SER A 157 -5.13 -2.18 14.73
N LYS A 158 -6.11 -2.56 15.54
CA LYS A 158 -6.48 -3.96 15.77
C LYS A 158 -7.25 -4.49 14.56
N SER A 159 -6.60 -4.54 13.41
CA SER A 159 -7.20 -5.06 12.18
C SER A 159 -6.98 -6.56 12.12
N ALA A 160 -8.03 -7.33 11.82
CA ALA A 160 -7.85 -8.75 11.52
C ALA A 160 -6.93 -8.94 10.29
N ALA A 161 -6.90 -7.99 9.36
CA ALA A 161 -6.22 -8.12 8.07
C ALA A 161 -4.68 -7.98 8.12
N GLY A 162 -4.05 -7.99 9.30
CA GLY A 162 -2.59 -7.91 9.45
C GLY A 162 -2.14 -6.58 10.07
N ILE A 163 -0.90 -6.18 9.78
CA ILE A 163 -0.24 -5.03 10.41
C ILE A 163 -0.67 -3.73 9.70
N GLU A 164 -1.43 -2.90 10.39
CA GLU A 164 -1.86 -1.58 9.91
C GLU A 164 -1.80 -0.55 11.04
N SER A 165 -1.29 0.64 10.72
CA SER A 165 -1.30 1.85 11.53
C SER A 165 -2.12 2.92 10.80
N ARG A 166 -2.94 3.69 11.53
CA ARG A 166 -3.80 4.71 10.93
C ARG A 166 -3.93 5.93 11.83
N ASP A 167 -3.92 7.11 11.22
CA ASP A 167 -4.30 8.33 11.92
C ASP A 167 -5.80 8.31 12.24
N ILE A 168 -6.14 8.27 13.53
CA ILE A 168 -7.54 8.26 13.99
C ILE A 168 -8.12 9.69 13.97
N SER A 169 -7.28 10.71 14.14
CA SER A 169 -7.72 12.09 14.25
C SER A 169 -7.99 12.70 12.87
N GLY A 170 -7.04 12.59 11.96
CA GLY A 170 -7.18 13.05 10.58
C GLY A 170 -7.85 12.03 9.67
N GLY A 171 -7.63 10.72 9.87
CA GLY A 171 -8.26 9.66 9.07
C GLY A 171 -7.70 9.49 7.66
N TYR A 172 -6.72 10.31 7.24
CA TYR A 172 -6.21 10.30 5.87
C TYR A 172 -4.95 9.47 5.71
N GLU A 173 -4.08 9.50 6.73
CA GLU A 173 -2.81 8.79 6.77
C GLU A 173 -2.98 7.35 7.23
N SER A 174 -2.32 6.44 6.51
CA SER A 174 -2.25 5.04 6.91
C SER A 174 -0.96 4.40 6.44
N THR A 175 -0.46 3.47 7.24
CA THR A 175 0.65 2.58 6.89
C THR A 175 0.22 1.14 7.09
N PHE A 176 0.57 0.25 6.19
CA PHE A 176 0.31 -1.19 6.36
C PHE A 176 1.39 -2.04 5.70
N VAL A 177 1.49 -3.28 6.17
CA VAL A 177 2.37 -4.28 5.58
C VAL A 177 1.58 -5.16 4.62
N GLN A 178 2.20 -5.46 3.48
CA GLN A 178 1.70 -6.37 2.46
C GLN A 178 2.83 -7.32 2.08
N VAL A 179 2.54 -8.61 1.95
CA VAL A 179 3.48 -9.65 1.55
C VAL A 179 2.96 -10.30 0.27
N ALA A 180 3.87 -10.55 -0.67
CA ALA A 180 3.61 -11.32 -1.88
C ALA A 180 4.66 -12.40 -2.05
N GLU A 181 4.27 -13.48 -2.73
CA GLU A 181 5.20 -14.51 -3.16
C GLU A 181 5.89 -14.10 -4.47
N LEU A 182 7.20 -14.29 -4.52
CA LEU A 182 8.01 -14.16 -5.71
C LEU A 182 8.47 -15.54 -6.21
N PRO A 183 8.67 -15.69 -7.53
CA PRO A 183 9.40 -16.83 -8.05
C PRO A 183 10.79 -16.94 -7.40
N LYS A 184 11.24 -18.18 -7.19
CA LYS A 184 12.56 -18.45 -6.59
C LYS A 184 13.67 -17.78 -7.41
N GLY A 185 14.60 -17.12 -6.72
CA GLY A 185 15.78 -16.49 -7.34
C GLY A 185 15.57 -15.06 -7.85
N VAL A 186 14.38 -14.47 -7.67
CA VAL A 186 14.15 -13.05 -7.97
C VAL A 186 14.77 -12.19 -6.87
N SER A 187 15.76 -11.37 -7.23
CA SER A 187 16.31 -10.33 -6.36
C SER A 187 15.48 -9.04 -6.40
N LEU A 188 15.69 -8.17 -5.42
CA LEU A 188 14.98 -6.88 -5.29
C LEU A 188 15.10 -6.00 -6.56
N ASP A 189 16.26 -5.99 -7.21
CA ASP A 189 16.49 -5.22 -8.45
C ASP A 189 15.67 -5.71 -9.63
N ASN A 190 15.28 -6.98 -9.60
CA ASN A 190 14.50 -7.64 -10.64
C ASN A 190 12.99 -7.59 -10.35
N VAL A 191 12.56 -7.00 -9.23
CA VAL A 191 11.15 -6.84 -8.92
C VAL A 191 10.54 -5.79 -9.87
N LYS A 192 9.75 -6.29 -10.82
CA LYS A 192 9.02 -5.42 -11.76
C LYS A 192 7.95 -4.63 -11.01
N PRO A 193 7.78 -3.32 -11.28
CA PRO A 193 6.70 -2.51 -10.71
C PRO A 193 5.29 -3.11 -10.93
N ALA A 194 5.11 -3.91 -11.97
CA ALA A 194 3.87 -4.65 -12.23
C ALA A 194 3.47 -5.59 -11.08
N ILE A 195 4.44 -6.25 -10.43
CA ILE A 195 4.17 -7.14 -9.28
C ILE A 195 3.67 -6.30 -8.11
N ILE A 196 4.38 -5.23 -7.76
CA ILE A 196 3.96 -4.28 -6.71
C ILE A 196 2.56 -3.74 -7.02
N SER A 197 2.32 -3.40 -8.28
CA SER A 197 1.02 -2.87 -8.72
C SER A 197 -0.10 -3.86 -8.50
N GLN A 198 0.10 -5.12 -8.90
CA GLN A 198 -0.89 -6.18 -8.76
C GLN A 198 -1.13 -6.52 -7.28
N THR A 199 -0.08 -6.57 -6.46
CA THR A 199 -0.20 -6.91 -5.04
C THR A 199 -0.92 -5.81 -4.25
N VAL A 200 -0.56 -4.54 -4.44
CA VAL A 200 -1.07 -3.44 -3.61
C VAL A 200 -2.37 -2.85 -4.17
N PHE A 201 -2.45 -2.69 -5.50
CA PHE A 201 -3.56 -2.04 -6.20
C PHE A 201 -4.44 -3.02 -7.00
N GLY A 202 -4.22 -4.33 -6.85
CA GLY A 202 -5.13 -5.34 -7.38
C GLY A 202 -6.49 -5.33 -6.67
N SER A 203 -7.47 -6.02 -7.24
CA SER A 203 -8.81 -6.18 -6.65
C SER A 203 -8.81 -6.83 -5.27
N THR A 204 -7.84 -7.70 -4.99
CA THR A 204 -7.66 -8.37 -3.68
C THR A 204 -6.78 -7.56 -2.72
N GLY A 205 -6.09 -6.53 -3.21
CA GLY A 205 -5.23 -5.65 -2.43
C GLY A 205 -6.02 -4.69 -1.54
N LYS A 206 -5.32 -4.01 -0.62
CA LYS A 206 -5.97 -3.12 0.36
C LYS A 206 -6.83 -2.03 -0.27
N PHE A 207 -6.34 -1.43 -1.36
CA PHE A 207 -7.06 -0.37 -2.05
C PHE A 207 -8.13 -0.89 -3.01
N GLY A 208 -8.15 -2.20 -3.31
CA GLY A 208 -9.14 -2.83 -4.18
C GLY A 208 -10.48 -3.13 -3.53
N MET A 209 -10.61 -2.96 -2.21
CA MET A 209 -11.79 -3.35 -1.43
C MET A 209 -13.11 -2.70 -1.90
N TYR A 210 -13.04 -1.52 -2.50
CA TYR A 210 -14.22 -0.80 -3.05
C TYR A 210 -14.22 -0.73 -4.57
N GLY A 211 -13.33 -1.48 -5.23
CA GLY A 211 -13.01 -1.38 -6.64
C GLY A 211 -11.51 -1.14 -6.82
N SER A 212 -10.93 -1.76 -7.86
CA SER A 212 -9.51 -1.60 -8.17
C SER A 212 -9.17 -0.13 -8.44
N PRO A 213 -8.10 0.41 -7.83
CA PRO A 213 -7.61 1.74 -8.13
C PRO A 213 -7.34 1.98 -9.61
N THR A 214 -7.59 3.21 -10.06
CA THR A 214 -7.28 3.67 -11.41
C THR A 214 -6.05 4.59 -11.40
N ASP A 215 -5.54 4.88 -12.60
CA ASP A 215 -4.45 5.85 -12.82
C ASP A 215 -3.17 5.56 -12.01
N VAL A 216 -2.94 4.27 -11.74
CA VAL A 216 -1.80 3.81 -10.95
C VAL A 216 -0.50 4.10 -11.71
N LYS A 217 0.34 4.95 -11.13
CA LYS A 217 1.68 5.26 -11.62
C LYS A 217 2.67 4.98 -10.50
N ILE A 218 3.62 4.10 -10.76
CA ILE A 218 4.67 3.71 -9.81
C ILE A 218 6.02 4.16 -10.37
N LYS A 219 6.78 4.89 -9.58
CA LYS A 219 8.13 5.34 -9.90
C LYS A 219 9.08 4.84 -8.82
N LYS A 220 10.18 4.17 -9.21
CA LYS A 220 11.29 3.90 -8.27
C LYS A 220 11.96 5.23 -7.95
N THR A 221 12.18 5.51 -6.68
CA THR A 221 12.79 6.78 -6.24
C THR A 221 14.23 6.52 -5.84
N GLU A 222 14.46 6.10 -4.60
CA GLU A 222 15.78 5.91 -3.99
C GLU A 222 15.80 4.59 -3.22
N GLU A 223 17.00 4.13 -2.86
CA GLU A 223 17.15 3.08 -1.86
C GLU A 223 17.18 3.70 -0.46
N SER A 224 16.51 3.04 0.48
CA SER A 224 16.54 3.40 1.88
C SER A 224 17.92 3.16 2.47
N ALA A 225 18.23 3.85 3.56
CA ALA A 225 19.38 3.54 4.42
C ALA A 225 19.38 2.09 4.95
N THR A 226 18.22 1.43 4.99
CA THR A 226 18.07 0.02 5.40
C THR A 226 18.32 -0.99 4.27
N GLY A 227 18.60 -0.52 3.03
CA GLY A 227 18.73 -1.36 1.84
C GLY A 227 17.39 -1.72 1.17
N ALA A 228 16.28 -1.14 1.64
CA ALA A 228 14.96 -1.29 1.02
C ALA A 228 14.85 -0.46 -0.27
N ALA A 229 14.22 -0.98 -1.32
CA ALA A 229 13.90 -0.17 -2.50
C ALA A 229 12.63 0.64 -2.25
N ILE A 230 12.67 1.95 -2.45
CA ILE A 230 11.51 2.82 -2.25
C ILE A 230 10.90 3.20 -3.60
N TYR A 231 9.59 3.02 -3.69
CA TYR A 231 8.77 3.42 -4.80
C TYR A 231 7.78 4.49 -4.36
N GLN A 232 7.57 5.49 -5.20
CA GLN A 232 6.48 6.44 -5.06
C GLN A 232 5.34 6.04 -6.00
N ALA A 233 4.13 5.92 -5.45
CA ALA A 233 2.93 5.61 -6.20
C ALA A 233 1.94 6.78 -6.16
N SER A 234 1.26 7.04 -7.27
CA SER A 234 0.07 7.89 -7.35
C SER A 234 -1.07 7.10 -7.96
N PHE A 235 -2.26 7.19 -7.40
CA PHE A 235 -3.42 6.40 -7.82
C PHE A 235 -4.73 7.04 -7.35
N THR A 236 -5.84 6.67 -7.97
CA THR A 236 -7.19 7.06 -7.54
C THR A 236 -7.90 5.83 -7.03
N THR A 237 -8.48 5.90 -5.82
CA THR A 237 -9.20 4.78 -5.19
C THR A 237 -10.61 5.18 -4.81
N LEU A 238 -11.51 4.19 -4.75
CA LEU A 238 -12.85 4.41 -4.23
C LEU A 238 -12.87 4.32 -2.69
N THR A 239 -13.63 5.23 -2.09
CA THR A 239 -13.94 5.23 -0.64
C THR A 239 -15.16 4.35 -0.35
N PRO A 240 -15.46 4.03 0.93
CA PRO A 240 -16.67 3.27 1.27
C PRO A 240 -17.98 3.91 0.78
N ALA A 241 -17.96 5.24 0.56
CA ALA A 241 -19.10 6.00 0.02
C ALA A 241 -19.10 6.07 -1.51
N MET A 242 -18.31 5.23 -2.20
CA MET A 242 -18.15 5.20 -3.66
C MET A 242 -17.69 6.54 -4.26
N ARG A 243 -16.99 7.36 -3.47
CA ARG A 243 -16.34 8.59 -3.94
C ARG A 243 -14.90 8.31 -4.30
N GLU A 244 -14.45 8.88 -5.41
CA GLU A 244 -13.06 8.86 -5.81
C GLU A 244 -12.19 9.67 -4.84
N SER A 245 -10.99 9.16 -4.58
CA SER A 245 -9.99 9.79 -3.73
C SER A 245 -8.63 9.61 -4.36
N GLU A 246 -8.04 10.73 -4.78
CA GLU A 246 -6.66 10.77 -5.25
C GLU A 246 -5.70 10.58 -4.07
N ARG A 247 -4.83 9.59 -4.18
CA ARG A 247 -3.87 9.21 -3.16
C ARG A 247 -2.46 9.12 -3.71
N GLN A 248 -1.52 9.32 -2.80
CA GLN A 248 -0.11 9.09 -3.04
C GLN A 248 0.46 8.26 -1.89
N ALA A 249 1.44 7.42 -2.23
CA ALA A 249 2.07 6.52 -1.28
C ALA A 249 3.58 6.41 -1.53
N TYR A 250 4.32 6.19 -0.45
CA TYR A 250 5.64 5.57 -0.51
C TYR A 250 5.48 4.08 -0.21
N ILE A 251 6.18 3.25 -0.98
CA ILE A 251 6.20 1.80 -0.86
C ILE A 251 7.65 1.40 -0.68
N SER A 252 7.99 0.94 0.52
CA SER A 252 9.31 0.39 0.81
C SER A 252 9.28 -1.13 0.62
N ALA A 253 10.24 -1.67 -0.11
CA ALA A 253 10.23 -3.07 -0.55
C ALA A 253 11.53 -3.79 -0.16
N ASN A 254 11.39 -4.95 0.49
CA ASN A 254 12.47 -5.88 0.80
C ASN A 254 12.14 -7.27 0.26
N VAL A 255 13.16 -8.00 -0.19
CA VAL A 255 13.03 -9.40 -0.56
C VAL A 255 13.76 -10.25 0.48
N VAL A 256 13.05 -11.23 1.06
CA VAL A 256 13.62 -12.20 1.99
C VAL A 256 13.09 -13.59 1.63
N GLY A 257 13.99 -14.53 1.35
CA GLY A 257 13.61 -15.85 0.81
C GLY A 257 12.93 -15.70 -0.55
N ASN A 258 11.72 -16.25 -0.68
CA ASN A 258 10.82 -16.02 -1.81
C ASN A 258 9.72 -14.97 -1.54
N GLY A 259 9.82 -14.21 -0.45
CA GLY A 259 8.83 -13.20 -0.07
C GLY A 259 9.22 -11.79 -0.49
N LEU A 260 8.29 -11.08 -1.11
CA LEU A 260 8.32 -9.62 -1.28
C LEU A 260 7.54 -8.97 -0.13
N PHE A 261 8.26 -8.31 0.77
CA PHE A 261 7.69 -7.58 1.89
C PHE A 261 7.59 -6.10 1.54
N LEU A 262 6.39 -5.55 1.63
CA LEU A 262 6.07 -4.18 1.27
C LEU A 262 5.52 -3.43 2.48
N LEU A 263 6.12 -2.30 2.81
CA LEU A 263 5.51 -1.30 3.69
C LEU A 263 4.92 -0.19 2.84
N VAL A 264 3.61 -0.05 2.87
CA VAL A 264 2.89 0.97 2.11
C VAL A 264 2.42 2.05 3.08
N THR A 265 2.93 3.27 2.92
CA THR A 265 2.48 4.44 3.69
C THR A 265 1.87 5.47 2.75
N SER A 266 0.64 5.90 3.04
CA SER A 266 -0.18 6.66 2.10
C SER A 266 -0.96 7.79 2.76
N THR A 267 -1.29 8.80 1.97
CA THR A 267 -2.23 9.87 2.31
C THR A 267 -2.95 10.36 1.03
N THR A 268 -3.77 11.40 1.15
CA THR A 268 -4.38 12.09 0.00
C THR A 268 -3.35 12.91 -0.78
N ALA A 269 -3.54 13.04 -2.09
CA ALA A 269 -2.61 13.76 -2.96
C ALA A 269 -2.34 15.21 -2.49
N ALA A 270 -3.36 15.90 -1.96
CA ALA A 270 -3.25 17.27 -1.46
C ALA A 270 -2.33 17.41 -0.23
N ARG A 271 -2.16 16.34 0.57
CA ARG A 271 -1.36 16.35 1.81
C ARG A 271 0.02 15.75 1.62
N PHE A 272 0.21 14.88 0.62
CA PHE A 272 1.44 14.10 0.44
C PHE A 272 2.72 14.95 0.45
N ARG A 273 2.72 16.08 -0.28
CA ARG A 273 3.89 16.98 -0.37
C ARG A 273 4.20 17.76 0.91
N LYS A 274 3.31 17.75 1.90
CA LYS A 274 3.44 18.51 3.15
C LYS A 274 3.89 17.63 4.33
N LEU A 275 4.07 16.33 4.09
CA LEU A 275 4.24 15.32 5.14
C LEU A 275 5.54 14.54 4.94
N ASP A 276 6.65 15.11 5.41
CA ASP A 276 7.96 14.45 5.37
C ASP A 276 7.98 13.15 6.19
N VAL A 277 7.11 13.06 7.20
CA VAL A 277 6.95 11.87 8.05
C VAL A 277 6.61 10.61 7.24
N LEU A 278 5.95 10.74 6.08
CA LEU A 278 5.65 9.59 5.22
C LEU A 278 6.92 8.98 4.64
N LYS A 279 7.87 9.81 4.19
CA LYS A 279 9.16 9.33 3.70
C LYS A 279 9.94 8.69 4.84
N GLN A 280 9.95 9.32 6.02
CA GLN A 280 10.60 8.76 7.22
C GLN A 280 10.07 7.36 7.59
N VAL A 281 8.74 7.16 7.52
CA VAL A 281 8.14 5.84 7.75
C VAL A 281 8.62 4.83 6.72
N ALA A 282 8.62 5.19 5.43
CA ALA A 282 9.10 4.32 4.36
C ALA A 282 10.59 3.97 4.50
N ASP A 283 11.43 4.95 4.83
CA ASP A 283 12.87 4.80 5.04
C ASP A 283 13.17 3.88 6.24
N SER A 284 12.34 3.93 7.28
CA SER A 284 12.54 3.11 8.49
C SER A 284 12.29 1.61 8.31
N PHE A 285 11.72 1.20 7.18
CA PHE A 285 11.32 -0.18 6.95
C PHE A 285 12.51 -1.11 6.79
N SER A 286 12.46 -2.24 7.49
CA SER A 286 13.41 -3.33 7.34
C SER A 286 12.69 -4.67 7.48
N ALA A 287 12.97 -5.57 6.55
CA ALA A 287 12.64 -6.98 6.68
C ALA A 287 13.91 -7.79 6.43
N VAL A 288 14.29 -8.61 7.40
CA VAL A 288 15.51 -9.42 7.38
C VAL A 288 15.22 -10.86 7.79
N PRO A 289 15.99 -11.85 7.30
CA PRO A 289 15.89 -13.22 7.82
C PRO A 289 16.04 -13.21 9.35
N ALA A 290 15.14 -13.89 10.06
CA ALA A 290 15.27 -14.01 11.51
C ALA A 290 16.57 -14.77 11.85
N PRO A 291 17.28 -14.39 12.92
CA PRO A 291 18.48 -15.11 13.35
C PRO A 291 18.17 -16.59 13.55
N LYS A 292 19.04 -17.47 13.04
CA LYS A 292 18.96 -18.90 13.31
C LYS A 292 19.37 -19.13 14.76
N SER A 293 18.42 -19.16 15.68
CA SER A 293 18.71 -19.62 17.04
C SER A 293 18.74 -21.15 17.06
N SER A 294 19.75 -21.72 17.72
CA SER A 294 19.84 -23.17 17.98
C SER A 294 19.04 -23.59 19.23
N LEU A 295 18.19 -22.70 19.76
CA LEU A 295 17.36 -23.00 20.91
C LEU A 295 16.16 -23.83 20.43
N ASN A 296 16.04 -25.05 20.98
CA ASN A 296 14.98 -25.98 20.64
C ASN A 296 13.61 -25.31 20.76
N ARG A 297 12.82 -25.34 19.68
CA ARG A 297 11.39 -25.04 19.75
C ARG A 297 10.77 -26.12 20.64
N GLN A 298 10.38 -25.76 21.87
CA GLN A 298 9.48 -26.62 22.62
C GLN A 298 8.18 -26.68 21.80
N LYS A 299 7.82 -27.89 21.40
CA LYS A 299 6.60 -28.20 20.64
C LYS A 299 5.37 -28.01 21.50
#